data_AF-A0A8X7N3Y5-F1
#
_entry.id   AF-A0A8X7N3Y5-F1
#
_cell.length_a   1.000
_cell.length_b   1.000
_cell.length_c   1.000
_cell.angle_alpha   90.00
_cell.angle_beta   90.00
_cell.angle_gamma   90.00
#
_symmetry.space_group_name_H-M   'P 1'
#
loop_
_entity.id
_entity.type
_entity.pdbx_description
1 polymer ?
#
loop_
_entity_poly.entity_id
_entity_poly.type
_entity_poly.pdbx_seq_one_letter_code
_entity_poly.pdbx_strand_id
1 'polypeptide(L)' 'MTRTDGVHKKDKDRRVAGWKAALNNPNTTAEGRSHARKNLLMRGHFKDAFFSSSFDTKFRRAFGLRAKKHKH' A
#
# COMPACT_ATOMS: atom_id res chain seq x y z
N MET A 1 2.93 14.46 34.67
CA MET A 1 1.96 13.88 33.72
C MET A 1 1.92 14.74 32.46
N THR A 2 2.79 14.49 31.49
CA THR A 2 2.83 15.27 30.23
C THR A 2 1.93 14.59 29.21
N ARG A 3 0.76 15.20 28.93
CA ARG A 3 -0.09 14.81 27.80
C ARG A 3 0.66 15.13 26.51
N THR A 4 1.11 14.11 25.80
CA THR A 4 1.62 14.27 24.44
C THR A 4 0.43 14.50 23.52
N ASP A 5 0.13 15.76 23.21
CA ASP A 5 -0.76 16.15 22.12
C ASP A 5 -0.13 15.70 20.79
N GLY A 6 -0.40 14.44 20.45
CA GLY A 6 0.03 13.80 19.22
C GLY A 6 -0.66 14.44 18.02
N VAL A 7 -0.01 15.43 17.42
CA VAL A 7 -0.44 16.09 16.19
C VAL A 7 -0.80 15.03 15.13
N HIS A 8 -2.07 15.00 14.76
CA HIS A 8 -2.73 14.14 13.77
C HIS A 8 -2.14 14.30 12.35
N LYS A 9 -0.87 13.94 12.13
CA LYS A 9 -0.26 13.83 10.78
C LYS A 9 -0.46 12.43 10.15
N LYS A 10 -1.33 11.58 10.72
CA LYS A 10 -1.47 10.16 10.36
C LYS A 10 -2.51 9.86 9.26
N ASP A 11 -3.33 10.81 8.85
CA ASP A 11 -4.48 10.49 7.97
C ASP A 11 -4.12 10.30 6.49
N LYS A 12 -3.13 11.03 5.98
CA LYS A 12 -2.80 10.97 4.54
C LYS A 12 -2.20 9.62 4.17
N ASP A 13 -1.23 9.15 4.97
CA ASP A 13 -0.54 7.87 4.78
C ASP A 13 -1.45 6.67 5.03
N ARG A 14 -2.37 6.76 6.01
CA ARG A 14 -3.36 5.70 6.27
C ARG A 14 -4.31 5.47 5.09
N ARG A 15 -4.76 6.56 4.43
CA ARG A 15 -5.61 6.43 3.23
C ARG A 15 -4.88 5.75 2.07
N VAL A 16 -3.60 6.07 1.86
CA VAL A 16 -2.76 5.40 0.85
C VAL A 16 -2.63 3.91 1.15
N ALA A 17 -2.36 3.55 2.42
CA ALA A 17 -2.29 2.16 2.84
C ALA A 17 -3.61 1.39 2.62
N GLY A 18 -4.76 2.03 2.90
CA GLY A 18 -6.08 1.45 2.67
C GLY A 18 -6.34 1.15 1.19
N TRP A 19 -6.00 2.07 0.29
CA TRP A 19 -6.16 1.81 -1.15
C TRP A 19 -5.19 0.75 -1.66
N LYS A 20 -3.96 0.69 -1.15
CA LYS A 20 -3.01 -0.38 -1.45
C LYS A 20 -3.56 -1.75 -1.02
N ALA A 21 -4.23 -1.81 0.14
CA ALA A 21 -4.88 -3.03 0.61
C ALA A 21 -6.07 -3.42 -0.30
N ALA A 22 -6.88 -2.45 -0.72
CA ALA A 22 -7.99 -2.67 -1.65
C ALA A 22 -7.54 -3.22 -3.02
N LEU A 23 -6.34 -2.85 -3.49
CA LEU A 23 -5.77 -3.43 -4.71
C LEU A 23 -5.27 -4.87 -4.55
N ASN A 24 -4.93 -5.28 -3.33
CA ASN A 24 -4.47 -6.64 -3.02
C ASN A 24 -5.57 -7.60 -2.60
N ASN A 25 -6.74 -7.08 -2.21
CA ASN A 25 -7.84 -7.90 -1.75
C ASN A 25 -8.57 -8.52 -2.96
N PRO A 26 -8.56 -9.85 -3.13
CA PRO A 26 -9.24 -10.51 -4.24
C PRO A 26 -10.76 -10.30 -4.22
N ASN A 27 -11.33 -10.02 -3.05
CA ASN A 27 -12.76 -9.79 -2.87
C ASN A 27 -13.19 -8.36 -3.23
N THR A 28 -12.26 -7.47 -3.58
CA THR A 28 -12.61 -6.11 -4.00
C THR A 28 -13.12 -6.12 -5.44
N THR A 29 -14.25 -5.45 -5.65
CA THR A 29 -14.88 -5.29 -6.97
C THR A 29 -13.95 -4.56 -7.95
N ALA A 30 -14.21 -4.73 -9.24
CA ALA A 30 -13.42 -4.07 -10.29
C ALA A 30 -13.48 -2.54 -10.17
N GLU A 31 -14.66 -1.99 -9.86
CA GLU A 31 -14.86 -0.56 -9.62
C GLU A 31 -14.10 -0.06 -8.40
N GLY A 32 -14.15 -0.79 -7.28
CA GLY A 32 -13.41 -0.44 -6.06
C GLY A 32 -11.90 -0.39 -6.29
N ARG A 33 -11.37 -1.33 -7.09
CA ARG A 33 -9.96 -1.33 -7.51
C ARG A 33 -9.63 -0.15 -8.44
N SER A 34 -10.49 0.17 -9.40
CA SER A 34 -10.31 1.33 -10.29
C SER A 34 -10.27 2.64 -9.48
N HIS A 35 -11.19 2.80 -8.52
CA HIS A 35 -11.23 3.94 -7.63
C HIS A 35 -9.97 4.05 -6.77
N ALA A 36 -9.51 2.94 -6.19
CA ALA A 36 -8.26 2.89 -5.42
C ALA A 36 -7.04 3.27 -6.26
N ARG A 37 -6.94 2.79 -7.51
CA ARG A 37 -5.86 3.16 -8.45
C ARG A 37 -5.87 4.66 -8.76
N LYS A 38 -7.03 5.24 -9.05
CA LYS A 38 -7.17 6.67 -9.37
C LYS A 38 -6.71 7.54 -8.20
N ASN A 39 -7.10 7.17 -6.99
CA ASN A 39 -6.70 7.86 -5.76
C ASN A 39 -5.19 7.76 -5.47
N LEU A 40 -4.58 6.60 -5.74
CA LEU A 40 -3.12 6.43 -5.63
C LEU A 40 -2.38 7.24 -6.69
N LEU A 41 -2.87 7.29 -7.94
CA LEU A 41 -2.29 8.13 -9.00
C LEU A 41 -2.33 9.62 -8.65
N MET A 42 -3.49 10.13 -8.19
CA MET A 42 -3.64 11.54 -7.82
C MET A 42 -2.71 11.97 -6.69
N ARG A 43 -2.28 11.05 -5.83
CA ARG A 43 -1.32 11.32 -4.75
C ARG A 43 0.13 11.06 -5.14
N GLY A 44 0.42 10.77 -6.42
CA GLY A 44 1.78 10.52 -6.91
C GLY A 44 2.32 9.13 -6.61
N HIS A 45 1.49 8.22 -6.10
CA HIS A 45 1.84 6.82 -5.83
C HIS A 45 1.66 5.92 -7.06
N PHE A 46 2.22 6.31 -8.20
CA PHE A 46 2.09 5.57 -9.46
C PHE A 46 2.61 4.12 -9.35
N LYS A 47 3.74 3.93 -8.66
CA LYS A 47 4.33 2.61 -8.42
C LYS A 47 3.37 1.68 -7.67
N ASP A 48 2.67 2.19 -6.66
CA ASP A 48 1.73 1.40 -5.85
C ASP A 48 0.41 1.10 -6.59
N ALA A 49 0.02 1.93 -7.56
CA ALA A 49 -1.19 1.74 -8.36
C ALA A 49 -1.06 0.65 -9.44
N PHE A 50 0.13 0.56 -10.06
CA PHE A 50 0.41 -0.37 -11.15
C PHE A 50 1.11 -1.65 -10.68
N PHE A 51 2.06 -1.54 -9.75
CA PHE A 51 2.78 -2.67 -9.19
C PHE A 51 2.45 -2.77 -7.71
N SER A 52 1.43 -3.57 -7.38
CA SER A 52 1.27 -3.93 -5.98
C SER A 52 2.51 -4.72 -5.55
N SER A 53 3.32 -4.12 -4.68
CA SER A 53 4.49 -4.73 -4.05
C SER A 53 4.23 -6.14 -3.48
N SER A 54 2.97 -6.50 -3.18
CA SER A 54 2.61 -7.85 -2.74
C SER A 54 2.67 -8.91 -3.84
N PHE A 55 2.39 -8.57 -5.09
CA PHE A 55 2.56 -9.50 -6.21
C PHE A 55 4.04 -9.72 -6.51
N ASP A 56 4.83 -8.64 -6.58
CA ASP A 56 6.30 -8.73 -6.77
C ASP A 56 6.96 -9.52 -5.64
N THR A 57 6.53 -9.31 -4.39
CA THR A 57 7.11 -10.03 -3.24
C THR A 57 6.74 -11.51 -3.25
N LYS A 58 5.49 -11.87 -3.56
CA LYS A 58 5.07 -13.27 -3.67
C LYS A 58 5.72 -13.96 -4.86
N PHE A 59 5.81 -13.27 -5.99
CA PHE A 59 6.47 -13.77 -7.20
C PHE A 59 7.97 -13.98 -6.92
N ARG A 60 8.66 -12.98 -6.37
CA ARG A 60 10.07 -13.12 -5.95
C ARG A 60 10.27 -14.28 -4.96
N ARG A 61 9.36 -14.49 -4.01
CA ARG A 61 9.40 -15.68 -3.14
C ARG A 61 9.23 -16.99 -3.90
N ALA A 62 8.30 -17.06 -4.86
CA ALA A 62 8.07 -18.24 -5.68
C ALA A 62 9.28 -18.58 -6.57
N PHE A 63 10.02 -17.57 -7.04
CA PHE A 63 11.24 -17.72 -7.84
C PHE A 63 12.54 -17.77 -7.03
N GLY A 64 12.47 -17.99 -5.71
CA GLY A 64 13.66 -18.11 -4.85
C GLY A 64 14.46 -16.81 -4.63
N LEU A 65 13.95 -15.67 -5.12
CA LEU A 65 14.53 -14.35 -4.90
C LEU A 65 14.22 -13.88 -3.48
N ARG A 66 15.12 -14.21 -2.55
CA ARG A 66 15.03 -13.83 -1.13
C ARG A 66 15.20 -12.32 -0.98
N ALA A 67 14.13 -11.63 -0.59
CA ALA A 67 14.18 -10.21 -0.24
C ALA A 67 15.17 -9.98 0.93
N LYS A 68 16.11 -9.04 0.79
CA LYS A 68 17.01 -8.64 1.89
C LYS A 68 16.16 -8.10 3.05
N LYS A 69 16.34 -8.68 4.23
CA LYS A 69 15.75 -8.22 5.50
C LYS A 69 16.21 -6.78 5.74
N HIS A 70 15.28 -5.83 5.89
CA HIS A 70 15.63 -4.49 6.37
C HIS A 70 16.13 -4.63 7.82
N LYS A 71 17.34 -4.15 8.10
CA LYS A 71 17.93 -4.19 9.44
C LYS A 71 17.18 -3.16 10.31
N HIS A 72 16.86 -3.57 11.54
CA HIS A 72 16.22 -2.78 12.58
C HIS A 72 17.15 -1.67 13.08
#